data_AF-A0A151PJI1-F1
#
_entry.id   AF-A0A151PJI1-F1
#
_cell.length_a   1.000
_cell.length_b   1.000
_cell.length_c   1.000
_cell.angle_alpha   90.00
_cell.angle_beta   90.00
_cell.angle_gamma   90.00
#
_symmetry.space_group_name_H-M   'P 1'
#
loop_
_entity.id
_entity.type
_entity.pdbx_description
1 polymer ?
#
loop_
_entity_poly.entity_id
_entity_poly.type
_entity_poly.pdbx_seq_one_letter_code
_entity_poly.pdbx_strand_id
1 'polypeptide(L)'
;MYSSERGFRPVAGDDGRDLVCRVSYPGFKRITAQASVQLQIVYPPGTPEVNGTLRRDGHAEAVMVVLAGDPLLVLTWEGAALNLTCRAGGNPPASVHWTRGNKTLGDPVQGGPAHLELHNLSATNIGV
;
A
#
# COMPACT_ATOMS: atom_id res chain seq x y z
N MET A 1 1.11 4.43 46.09
CA MET A 1 0.92 4.57 44.63
C MET A 1 1.58 3.38 43.98
N TYR A 2 0.94 2.70 43.02
CA TYR A 2 1.50 1.52 42.35
C TYR A 2 1.87 1.87 40.91
N SER A 3 2.94 1.27 40.38
CA SER A 3 3.43 1.48 39.02
C SER A 3 3.84 0.15 38.37
N SER A 4 3.84 0.09 37.06
CA SER A 4 4.27 -1.05 36.26
C SER A 4 4.89 -0.56 34.96
N GLU A 5 6.06 -1.09 34.60
CA GLU A 5 6.77 -0.78 33.37
C GLU A 5 6.91 -2.03 32.49
N ARG A 6 6.78 -1.83 31.17
CA ARG A 6 6.93 -2.87 30.14
C ARG A 6 7.56 -2.26 28.89
N GLY A 7 8.74 -2.76 28.52
CA GLY A 7 9.33 -2.49 27.21
C GLY A 7 8.60 -3.27 26.11
N PHE A 8 8.37 -2.61 24.97
CA PHE A 8 7.72 -3.18 23.78
C PHE A 8 8.43 -2.66 22.52
N ARG A 9 8.40 -3.44 21.43
CA ARG A 9 8.92 -3.05 20.12
C ARG A 9 7.76 -3.01 19.13
N PRO A 10 7.22 -1.82 18.80
CA PRO A 10 6.09 -1.72 17.87
C PRO A 10 6.49 -2.11 16.44
N VAL A 11 5.55 -2.68 15.71
CA VAL A 11 5.62 -2.93 14.27
C VAL A 11 4.47 -2.24 13.55
N ALA A 12 4.52 -2.15 12.22
CA ALA A 12 3.48 -1.50 11.42
C ALA A 12 2.05 -2.00 11.70
N GLY A 13 1.91 -3.30 12.03
CA GLY A 13 0.62 -3.91 12.39
C GLY A 13 0.04 -3.49 13.75
N ASP A 14 0.76 -2.69 14.54
CA ASP A 14 0.31 -2.13 15.82
C ASP A 14 -0.27 -0.71 15.70
N ASP A 15 -0.21 -0.09 14.52
CA ASP A 15 -0.80 1.23 14.28
C ASP A 15 -2.30 1.24 14.61
N GLY A 16 -2.76 2.30 15.29
CA GLY A 16 -4.14 2.45 15.73
C GLY A 16 -4.57 1.54 16.89
N ARG A 17 -3.71 0.66 17.42
CA ARG A 17 -4.05 -0.20 18.58
C ARG A 17 -3.92 0.52 19.92
N ASP A 18 -4.73 0.10 20.89
CA ASP A 18 -4.68 0.60 22.27
C ASP A 18 -3.72 -0.17 23.16
N LEU A 19 -2.84 0.55 23.86
CA LEU A 19 -2.19 0.07 25.08
C LEU A 19 -3.08 0.38 26.28
N VAL A 20 -3.54 -0.66 27.00
CA VAL A 20 -4.48 -0.52 28.12
C VAL A 20 -3.81 -0.82 29.46
N CYS A 21 -3.75 0.19 30.33
CA CYS A 21 -3.43 0.00 31.75
C CYS A 21 -4.72 -0.37 32.51
N ARG A 22 -4.74 -1.50 33.22
CA ARG A 22 -5.88 -1.94 34.04
C ARG A 22 -5.47 -2.05 35.51
N VAL A 23 -6.27 -1.47 36.39
CA VAL A 23 -6.11 -1.53 37.85
C VAL A 23 -7.31 -2.26 38.44
N SER A 24 -7.07 -3.30 39.25
CA SER A 24 -8.11 -4.08 39.93
C SER A 24 -7.98 -3.99 41.45
N TYR A 25 -9.10 -3.72 42.12
CA TYR A 25 -9.18 -3.71 43.58
C TYR A 25 -10.04 -4.87 44.08
N PRO A 26 -9.44 -5.96 44.62
CA PRO A 26 -10.19 -7.15 44.99
C PRO A 26 -10.99 -7.02 46.30
N GLY A 27 -10.62 -6.08 47.18
CA GLY A 27 -11.14 -6.01 48.55
C GLY A 27 -12.62 -5.62 48.69
N PHE A 28 -13.19 -4.90 47.72
CA PHE A 28 -14.61 -4.53 47.71
C PHE A 28 -15.15 -4.50 46.27
N LYS A 29 -16.28 -5.18 46.03
CA LYS A 29 -17.08 -5.15 44.77
C LYS A 29 -16.34 -5.44 43.45
N ARG A 30 -15.11 -5.98 43.46
CA ARG A 30 -14.28 -6.27 42.27
C ARG A 30 -14.14 -5.05 41.33
N ILE A 31 -13.91 -3.87 41.89
CA ILE A 31 -13.81 -2.63 41.12
C ILE A 31 -12.57 -2.68 40.21
N THR A 32 -12.76 -2.32 38.94
CA THR A 32 -11.68 -2.15 37.96
C THR A 32 -11.73 -0.78 37.32
N ALA A 33 -10.58 -0.12 37.21
CA ALA A 33 -10.40 1.08 36.39
C ALA A 33 -9.44 0.77 35.23
N GLN A 34 -9.57 1.47 34.11
CA GLN A 34 -8.63 1.35 33.00
C GLN A 34 -8.37 2.70 32.32
N ALA A 35 -7.20 2.84 31.72
CA ALA A 35 -6.84 3.93 30.82
C ALA A 35 -6.20 3.36 29.55
N SER A 36 -6.53 3.93 28.39
CA SER A 36 -5.99 3.52 27.08
C SER A 36 -5.11 4.62 26.50
N VAL A 37 -4.07 4.23 25.77
CA VAL A 37 -3.26 5.10 24.90
C VAL A 37 -3.23 4.47 23.51
N GLN A 38 -3.72 5.17 22.49
CA GLN A 38 -3.67 4.68 21.12
C GLN A 38 -2.26 4.87 20.54
N LEU A 39 -1.76 3.84 19.85
CA LEU A 39 -0.47 3.87 19.16
C LEU A 39 -0.61 4.55 17.79
N GLN A 40 0.34 5.43 17.48
CA GLN A 40 0.58 5.93 16.12
C GLN A 40 1.99 5.49 15.69
N ILE A 41 2.06 4.55 14.76
CA ILE A 41 3.31 3.92 14.33
C ILE A 41 3.64 4.36 12.91
N VAL A 42 4.72 5.13 12.76
CA VAL A 42 5.25 5.57 11.46
C VAL A 42 6.09 4.44 10.85
N TYR A 43 5.84 4.13 9.57
CA TYR A 43 6.59 3.10 8.83
C TYR A 43 6.68 3.42 7.34
N PRO A 44 7.80 3.07 6.67
CA PRO A 44 8.01 3.36 5.25
C PRO A 44 7.03 2.59 4.36
N PRO A 45 6.82 3.04 3.11
CA PRO A 45 6.03 2.28 2.14
C PRO A 45 6.57 0.86 1.91
N GLY A 46 5.67 -0.11 1.91
CA GLY A 46 5.97 -1.49 1.51
C GLY A 46 6.20 -1.64 -0.01
N THR A 47 6.46 -2.86 -0.44
CA THR A 47 6.61 -3.21 -1.87
C THR A 47 5.37 -2.78 -2.66
N PRO A 48 5.51 -2.09 -3.81
CA PRO A 48 4.37 -1.68 -4.61
C PRO A 48 3.70 -2.87 -5.31
N GLU A 49 2.39 -2.97 -5.14
CA GLU A 49 1.51 -3.87 -5.90
C GLU A 49 1.11 -3.19 -7.21
N VAL A 50 1.33 -3.86 -8.34
CA VAL A 50 0.84 -3.41 -9.66
C VAL A 50 -0.21 -4.39 -10.14
N ASN A 51 -1.38 -3.92 -10.60
CA ASN A 51 -2.41 -4.75 -11.23
C ASN A 51 -2.87 -4.10 -12.54
N GLY A 52 -3.34 -4.89 -13.53
CA GLY A 52 -3.77 -4.31 -14.80
C GLY A 52 -4.66 -5.18 -15.70
N THR A 53 -5.02 -4.61 -16.85
CA THR A 53 -5.80 -5.27 -17.92
C THR A 53 -5.30 -4.81 -19.28
N LEU A 54 -5.28 -5.73 -20.24
CA LEU A 54 -5.01 -5.43 -21.64
C LEU A 54 -6.32 -5.54 -22.43
N ARG A 55 -6.53 -4.65 -23.39
CA ARG A 55 -7.71 -4.67 -24.27
C ARG A 55 -7.26 -4.61 -25.73
N ARG A 56 -7.80 -5.52 -26.54
CA ARG A 56 -7.57 -5.58 -27.99
C ARG A 56 -8.90 -5.85 -28.68
N ASP A 57 -9.23 -5.09 -29.72
CA ASP A 57 -10.42 -5.29 -30.57
C ASP A 57 -11.75 -5.42 -29.80
N GLY A 58 -11.85 -4.75 -28.65
CA GLY A 58 -13.00 -4.82 -27.73
C GLY A 58 -12.98 -5.98 -26.74
N HIS A 59 -12.14 -7.00 -26.94
CA HIS A 59 -11.91 -8.06 -25.97
C HIS A 59 -10.95 -7.61 -24.86
N ALA A 60 -11.27 -7.94 -23.60
CA ALA A 60 -10.45 -7.60 -22.44
C ALA A 60 -9.79 -8.88 -21.90
N GLU A 61 -8.45 -8.89 -21.90
CA GLU A 61 -7.63 -9.97 -21.38
C GLU A 61 -7.02 -9.52 -20.04
N ALA A 62 -7.22 -10.32 -19.00
CA ALA A 62 -6.73 -10.00 -17.67
C ALA A 62 -5.23 -10.27 -17.58
N VAL A 63 -4.42 -9.21 -17.53
CA VAL A 63 -2.98 -9.34 -17.25
C VAL A 63 -2.81 -9.43 -15.74
N MET A 64 -2.66 -10.65 -15.24
CA MET A 64 -2.33 -10.88 -13.84
C MET A 64 -0.89 -10.41 -13.58
N VAL A 65 -0.74 -9.37 -12.76
CA VAL A 65 0.56 -8.77 -12.43
C VAL A 65 0.79 -8.89 -10.92
N VAL A 66 1.83 -9.65 -10.51
CA VAL A 66 2.32 -9.91 -9.14
C VAL A 66 3.74 -10.53 -9.31
N LEU A 67 4.83 -10.17 -8.61
CA LEU A 67 5.19 -9.03 -7.74
C LEU A 67 6.75 -8.96 -7.67
N ALA A 68 7.31 -7.77 -7.36
CA ALA A 68 8.65 -7.54 -6.80
C ALA A 68 9.93 -7.95 -7.60
N GLY A 69 10.88 -7.00 -7.70
CA GLY A 69 12.30 -7.27 -7.99
C GLY A 69 12.66 -7.49 -9.47
N ASP A 70 11.89 -8.31 -10.18
CA ASP A 70 12.14 -8.67 -11.57
C ASP A 70 11.35 -7.79 -12.57
N PRO A 71 11.89 -7.55 -13.78
CA PRO A 71 11.20 -6.79 -14.81
C PRO A 71 9.98 -7.58 -15.34
N LEU A 72 8.79 -7.05 -15.06
CA LEU A 72 7.53 -7.58 -15.59
C LEU A 72 7.49 -7.49 -17.12
N LEU A 73 7.48 -8.65 -17.79
CA LEU A 73 7.30 -8.75 -19.23
C LEU A 73 5.81 -8.83 -19.58
N VAL A 74 5.22 -7.70 -19.99
CA VAL A 74 3.87 -7.67 -20.58
C VAL A 74 3.98 -7.88 -22.09
N LEU A 75 3.61 -9.07 -22.55
CA LEU A 75 3.43 -9.31 -23.99
C LEU A 75 2.17 -8.57 -24.47
N THR A 76 2.35 -7.69 -25.45
CA THR A 76 1.29 -6.84 -25.99
C THR A 76 1.42 -6.71 -27.51
N TRP A 77 0.43 -6.09 -28.14
CA TRP A 77 0.28 -5.99 -29.59
C TRP A 77 0.11 -4.54 -30.01
N GLU A 78 0.52 -4.22 -31.23
CA GLU A 78 0.31 -2.88 -31.77
C GLU A 78 -1.19 -2.56 -31.89
N GLY A 79 -1.58 -1.34 -31.49
CA GLY A 79 -2.99 -0.92 -31.39
C GLY A 79 -3.70 -1.31 -30.08
N ALA A 80 -3.12 -2.15 -29.22
CA ALA A 80 -3.75 -2.53 -27.95
C ALA A 80 -3.80 -1.36 -26.94
N ALA A 81 -4.69 -1.47 -25.94
CA ALA A 81 -4.76 -0.56 -24.80
C ALA A 81 -4.42 -1.29 -23.50
N LEU A 82 -3.61 -0.67 -22.64
CA LEU A 82 -3.16 -1.22 -21.37
C LEU A 82 -3.51 -0.27 -20.23
N ASN A 83 -4.23 -0.79 -19.24
CA ASN A 83 -4.58 -0.08 -18.01
C ASN A 83 -3.84 -0.72 -16.84
N LEU A 84 -3.04 0.08 -16.12
CA LEU A 84 -2.28 -0.33 -14.94
C LEU A 84 -2.71 0.49 -13.71
N THR A 85 -2.58 -0.12 -12.55
CA THR A 85 -2.81 0.48 -11.23
C THR A 85 -1.63 0.11 -10.33
N CYS A 86 -1.03 1.08 -9.66
CA CYS A 86 0.08 0.87 -8.71
C CYS A 86 -0.33 1.34 -7.32
N ARG A 87 -0.06 0.53 -6.29
CA ARG A 87 -0.43 0.81 -4.89
C ARG A 87 0.71 0.44 -3.95
N ALA A 88 1.00 1.28 -2.97
CA ALA A 88 1.89 0.96 -1.85
C ALA A 88 1.26 1.42 -0.53
N GLY A 89 1.36 0.60 0.52
CA GLY A 89 0.91 0.93 1.87
C GLY A 89 2.05 1.47 2.73
N GLY A 90 1.81 2.56 3.46
CA GLY A 90 2.77 3.22 4.36
C GLY A 90 2.05 4.14 5.34
N ASN A 91 2.70 4.55 6.44
CA ASN A 91 2.18 5.55 7.38
C ASN A 91 3.28 6.60 7.69
N PRO A 92 3.12 7.89 7.31
CA PRO A 92 1.96 8.47 6.62
C PRO A 92 1.73 7.90 5.21
N PRO A 93 0.55 8.12 4.60
CA PRO A 93 0.18 7.52 3.32
C PRO A 93 1.21 7.77 2.22
N ALA A 94 1.59 6.70 1.51
CA ALA A 94 2.62 6.74 0.49
C ALA A 94 2.22 7.65 -0.70
N SER A 95 3.22 8.28 -1.32
CA SER A 95 3.07 8.98 -2.61
C SER A 95 3.44 8.01 -3.73
N VAL A 96 2.52 7.79 -4.67
CA VAL A 96 2.65 6.80 -5.75
C VAL A 96 2.51 7.50 -7.10
N HIS A 97 3.41 7.23 -8.03
CA HIS A 97 3.38 7.76 -9.39
C HIS A 97 4.00 6.77 -10.37
N TRP A 98 3.67 6.92 -11.65
CA TRP A 98 4.27 6.13 -12.72
C TRP A 98 5.44 6.89 -13.35
N THR A 99 6.44 6.16 -13.82
CA THR A 99 7.57 6.71 -14.60
C THR A 99 7.85 5.85 -15.83
N ARG A 100 8.47 6.46 -16.84
CA ARG A 100 9.03 5.79 -18.00
C ARG A 100 10.36 6.43 -18.35
N GLY A 101 11.46 5.70 -18.14
CA GLY A 101 12.78 6.29 -18.01
C GLY A 101 12.76 7.44 -17.00
N ASN A 102 13.26 8.61 -17.41
CA ASN A 102 13.31 9.81 -16.58
C ASN A 102 12.01 10.66 -16.59
N LYS A 103 10.93 10.21 -17.26
CA LYS A 103 9.69 10.98 -17.39
C LYS A 103 8.60 10.43 -16.46
N THR A 104 8.06 11.28 -15.58
CA THR A 104 6.86 10.99 -14.80
C THR A 104 5.62 10.92 -15.71
N LEU A 105 4.76 9.94 -15.48
CA LEU A 105 3.49 9.75 -16.16
C LEU A 105 2.34 10.04 -15.17
N GLY A 106 1.74 11.23 -15.32
CA GLY A 106 0.70 11.72 -14.41
C GLY A 106 1.24 12.36 -13.13
N ASP A 107 0.33 12.85 -12.30
CA ASP A 107 0.66 13.47 -11.01
C ASP A 107 0.78 12.44 -9.87
N PRO A 108 1.63 12.66 -8.86
CA PRO A 108 1.73 11.76 -7.71
C PRO A 108 0.46 11.74 -6.85
N VAL A 109 -0.06 10.55 -6.59
CA VAL A 109 -1.23 10.30 -5.75
C VAL A 109 -0.79 9.94 -4.34
N GLN A 110 -1.30 10.65 -3.32
CA GLN A 110 -1.05 10.31 -1.92
C GLN A 110 -2.15 9.40 -1.36
N GLY A 111 -1.76 8.25 -0.81
CA GLY A 111 -2.67 7.30 -0.13
C GLY A 111 -3.65 6.54 -1.01
N GLY A 112 -3.70 6.83 -2.31
CA GLY A 112 -4.50 6.13 -3.31
C GLY A 112 -3.64 5.41 -4.36
N PRO A 113 -4.24 4.52 -5.16
CA PRO A 113 -3.54 3.91 -6.28
C PRO A 113 -3.25 4.94 -7.39
N ALA A 114 -2.06 4.86 -7.99
CA ALA A 114 -1.73 5.60 -9.21
C ALA A 114 -2.25 4.83 -10.43
N HIS A 115 -3.10 5.44 -11.23
CA HIS A 115 -3.65 4.87 -12.45
C HIS A 115 -2.82 5.30 -13.67
N LEU A 116 -2.56 4.38 -14.60
CA LEU A 116 -1.93 4.66 -15.90
C LEU A 116 -2.71 3.95 -17.00
N GLU A 117 -3.21 4.73 -17.96
CA GLU A 117 -3.85 4.22 -19.16
C GLU A 117 -2.99 4.55 -20.39
N LEU A 118 -2.74 3.54 -21.22
CA LEU A 118 -2.01 3.67 -22.49
C LEU A 118 -2.90 3.13 -23.60
N HIS A 119 -3.07 3.89 -24.67
CA HIS A 119 -3.82 3.49 -25.86
C HIS A 119 -2.91 3.45 -27.08
N ASN A 120 -3.31 2.69 -28.10
CA ASN A 120 -2.57 2.54 -29.36
C ASN A 120 -1.09 2.22 -29.12
N LEU A 121 -0.82 1.20 -28.29
CA LEU A 121 0.53 0.72 -28.04
C LEU A 121 1.25 0.42 -29.36
N SER A 122 2.54 0.71 -29.44
CA SER A 122 3.38 0.56 -30.63
C SER A 122 4.77 0.07 -30.23
N ALA A 123 5.66 -0.19 -31.20
CA ALA A 123 7.06 -0.50 -30.92
C ALA A 123 7.77 0.59 -30.08
N THR A 124 7.32 1.85 -30.15
CA THR A 124 7.88 2.96 -29.33
C THR A 124 7.45 2.90 -27.85
N ASN A 125 6.55 1.99 -27.48
CA ASN A 125 6.13 1.72 -26.11
C ASN A 125 6.93 0.59 -25.44
N ILE A 126 7.78 -0.11 -26.19
CA ILE A 126 8.69 -1.14 -25.67
C ILE A 126 9.86 -0.48 -24.93
N GLY A 127 10.31 -1.10 -23.83
CA GLY A 127 11.46 -0.65 -23.06
C GLY A 127 11.12 0.33 -21.92
N VAL A 128 11.74 0.05 -20.77
CA VAL A 128 11.87 0.90 -19.57
C VAL A 128 13.22 1.63 -19.65
#